data_AF-A0A2G9RXL1-F1
#
_entry.id   AF-A0A2G9RXL1-F1
#
_cell.length_a   1.000
_cell.length_b   1.000
_cell.length_c   1.000
_cell.angle_alpha   90.00
_cell.angle_beta   90.00
_cell.angle_gamma   90.00
#
_symmetry.space_group_name_H-M   'P 1'
#
loop_
_entity.id
_entity.type
_entity.pdbx_description
1 polymer ?
#
loop_
_entity_poly.entity_id
_entity_poly.type
_entity_poly.pdbx_seq_one_letter_code
_entity_poly.pdbx_strand_id
1 'polypeptide(L)'
;MVDHIDVPTMSTKLQNTLIQYHSLPEDKWSVAKKSNDVTVWRKPSEEFGGCLYKIEGVVQDVTNKIVDYIRPGPYRLQWDSLMTTMEIIKDLEQPLQS
;
A
#
# COMPACT_ATOMS: atom_id res chain seq x y z
N MET A 1 23.75 15.89 -7.41
CA MET A 1 24.18 14.56 -6.92
C MET A 1 22.93 13.72 -6.94
N VAL A 2 22.78 12.82 -7.91
CA VAL A 2 21.59 11.94 -7.95
C VAL A 2 21.94 10.78 -7.05
N ASP A 3 21.28 10.68 -5.90
CA ASP A 3 21.43 9.53 -5.02
C ASP A 3 21.16 8.28 -5.86
N HIS A 4 22.17 7.39 -5.91
CA HIS A 4 22.01 6.10 -6.55
C HIS A 4 21.03 5.30 -5.69
N ILE A 5 19.75 5.31 -6.09
CA ILE A 5 18.69 4.57 -5.40
C ILE A 5 19.05 3.08 -5.50
N ASP A 6 19.39 2.47 -4.37
CA ASP A 6 19.53 1.02 -4.25
C ASP A 6 18.12 0.40 -4.16
N VAL A 7 17.49 0.26 -5.34
CA VAL A 7 16.12 -0.26 -5.47
C VAL A 7 15.97 -1.64 -4.82
N PRO A 8 16.86 -2.62 -5.01
CA PRO A 8 16.74 -3.93 -4.36
C PRO A 8 16.68 -3.84 -2.83
N THR A 9 17.57 -3.07 -2.20
CA THR A 9 17.60 -2.90 -0.74
C THR A 9 16.34 -2.22 -0.23
N MET A 10 15.88 -1.17 -0.91
CA MET A 10 14.66 -0.45 -0.54
C MET A 10 13.41 -1.33 -0.69
N SER A 11 13.28 -2.07 -1.80
CA SER A 11 12.16 -2.99 -2.04
C SER A 11 12.10 -4.08 -0.98
N THR A 12 13.26 -4.67 -0.64
CA THR A 12 13.35 -5.71 0.41
C THR A 12 12.98 -5.16 1.78
N LYS A 13 13.48 -3.97 2.13
CA LYS A 13 13.14 -3.31 3.40
C LYS A 13 11.64 -3.03 3.50
N LEU A 14 11.04 -2.46 2.45
CA LEU A 14 9.61 -2.15 2.39
C LEU A 14 8.76 -3.42 2.54
N GLN A 15 9.09 -4.48 1.80
CA GLN A 15 8.39 -5.77 1.89
C GLN A 15 8.42 -6.32 3.32
N ASN A 16 9.59 -6.36 3.95
CA ASN A 16 9.74 -6.87 5.32
C ASN A 16 8.96 -6.02 6.33
N THR A 17 8.97 -4.70 6.19
CA THR A 17 8.18 -3.80 7.05
C THR A 17 6.68 -4.05 6.92
N LEU A 18 6.15 -4.21 5.70
CA LEU A 18 4.73 -4.52 5.51
C LEU A 18 4.35 -5.90 6.07
N ILE A 19 5.22 -6.92 5.93
CA ILE A 19 5.02 -8.24 6.53
C ILE A 19 4.98 -8.14 8.05
N GLN A 20 5.88 -7.35 8.66
CA GLN A 20 5.88 -7.10 10.10
C GLN A 20 4.57 -6.47 10.56
N TYR A 21 4.07 -5.44 9.87
CA TYR A 21 2.77 -4.82 10.18
C TYR A 21 1.60 -5.78 10.05
N HIS A 22 1.60 -6.62 9.01
CA HIS A 22 0.56 -7.64 8.81
C HIS A 22 0.57 -8.71 9.90
N SER A 23 1.75 -9.01 10.47
CA SER A 23 1.95 -10.01 11.52
C SER A 23 1.67 -9.49 12.94
N LEU A 24 1.35 -8.19 13.09
CA LEU A 24 1.04 -7.62 14.40
C LEU A 24 -0.25 -8.21 14.97
N PRO A 25 -0.26 -8.59 16.26
CA PRO A 25 -1.47 -9.12 16.88
C PRO A 25 -2.55 -8.04 17.02
N GLU A 26 -3.82 -8.47 17.02
CA GLU A 26 -4.98 -7.56 17.02
C GLU A 26 -5.02 -6.62 18.25
N ASP A 27 -4.46 -7.03 19.39
CA ASP A 27 -4.39 -6.22 20.61
C ASP A 27 -3.50 -4.97 20.48
N LYS A 28 -2.63 -4.93 19.45
CA LYS A 28 -1.84 -3.75 19.11
C LYS A 28 -2.64 -2.69 18.35
N TRP A 29 -3.87 -3.00 17.96
CA TRP A 29 -4.71 -2.16 17.15
C TRP A 29 -5.94 -1.69 17.93
N SER A 30 -6.34 -0.44 17.69
CA SER A 30 -7.60 0.11 18.20
C SER A 30 -8.53 0.43 17.03
N VAL A 31 -9.82 0.08 17.15
CA VAL A 31 -10.81 0.40 16.12
C VAL A 31 -10.96 1.91 15.98
N ALA A 32 -10.78 2.42 14.77
CA ALA A 32 -10.98 3.82 14.42
C ALA A 32 -12.36 4.04 13.78
N LYS A 33 -12.81 3.10 12.94
CA LYS A 33 -14.13 3.12 12.32
C LYS A 33 -14.56 1.69 12.01
N LYS A 34 -15.86 1.40 12.14
CA LYS A 34 -16.43 0.12 11.73
C LYS A 34 -17.70 0.35 10.93
N SER A 35 -17.82 -0.36 9.81
CA SER A 35 -19.00 -0.43 8.94
C SER A 35 -19.31 -1.89 8.64
N ASN A 36 -20.37 -2.18 7.88
CA ASN A 36 -20.76 -3.55 7.57
C ASN A 36 -19.68 -4.29 6.76
N ASP A 37 -19.06 -3.61 5.80
CA ASP A 37 -18.15 -4.25 4.83
C ASP A 37 -16.67 -3.98 5.11
N VAL A 38 -16.38 -2.99 5.95
CA VAL A 38 -15.01 -2.52 6.21
C VAL A 38 -14.83 -2.17 7.69
N THR A 39 -13.70 -2.61 8.25
CA THR A 39 -13.21 -2.14 9.55
C THR A 39 -11.88 -1.42 9.36
N VAL A 40 -11.73 -0.29 10.06
CA VAL A 40 -10.52 0.54 10.10
C VAL A 40 -9.99 0.52 11.52
N TRP A 41 -8.71 0.18 11.66
CA TRP A 41 -7.97 0.25 12.90
C TRP A 41 -6.83 1.25 12.80
N ARG A 42 -6.32 1.66 13.96
CA ARG A 42 -5.17 2.53 14.09
C ARG A 42 -4.27 2.11 15.25
N LYS A 43 -3.00 2.47 15.15
CA LYS A 43 -2.05 2.51 16.27
C LYS A 43 -1.11 3.72 16.11
N PRO A 44 -0.42 4.19 17.18
CA PRO A 44 0.62 5.19 17.04
C PRO A 44 1.69 4.75 16.02
N SER A 45 2.10 5.64 15.13
CA SER A 45 3.19 5.41 14.18
C SER A 45 4.54 5.51 14.90
N GLU A 46 5.51 4.72 14.46
CA GLU A 46 6.91 4.80 14.92
C GLU A 46 7.74 5.75 14.04
N GLU A 47 7.22 6.15 12.87
CA GLU A 47 7.93 6.95 11.86
C GLU A 47 7.65 8.46 11.99
N PHE A 48 6.52 8.85 12.59
CA PHE A 48 6.12 10.25 12.74
C PHE A 48 5.07 10.45 13.85
N GLY A 49 4.81 11.70 14.24
CA GLY A 49 3.83 12.08 15.27
C GLY A 49 2.35 11.90 14.86
N GLY A 50 1.97 10.71 14.42
CA GLY A 50 0.61 10.38 13.98
C GLY A 50 0.28 8.89 14.14
N CYS A 51 -0.54 8.34 13.24
CA CYS A 51 -1.01 6.96 13.32
C CYS A 51 -0.68 6.16 12.05
N LEU A 52 -0.40 4.88 12.25
CA LEU A 52 -0.48 3.86 11.21
C LEU A 52 -1.91 3.31 11.20
N TYR A 53 -2.48 3.16 9.99
CA TYR A 53 -3.84 2.65 9.80
C TYR A 53 -3.81 1.28 9.14
N LYS A 54 -4.72 0.41 9.59
CA LYS A 54 -5.01 -0.90 8.99
C LYS A 54 -6.47 -0.89 8.56
N ILE A 55 -6.77 -1.39 7.38
CA ILE A 55 -8.13 -1.50 6.85
C ILE A 55 -8.31 -2.92 6.35
N GLU A 56 -9.43 -3.56 6.71
CA GLU A 56 -9.81 -4.88 6.20
C GLU A 56 -11.28 -4.86 5.77
N GLY A 57 -11.55 -5.50 4.64
CA GLY A 57 -12.86 -5.66 4.04
C GLY A 57 -12.78 -6.68 2.90
N VAL A 58 -13.93 -7.16 2.44
CA VAL A 58 -14.01 -8.14 1.35
C VAL A 58 -14.30 -7.43 0.04
N VAL A 59 -13.52 -7.75 -1.00
CA VAL A 59 -13.76 -7.30 -2.37
C VAL A 59 -14.13 -8.52 -3.21
N GLN A 60 -15.25 -8.47 -3.92
CA GLN A 60 -15.78 -9.59 -4.71
C GLN A 60 -15.10 -9.68 -6.09
N ASP A 61 -13.80 -10.00 -6.11
CA ASP A 61 -13.05 -10.20 -7.36
C ASP A 61 -11.82 -11.09 -7.11
N VAL A 62 -11.11 -11.46 -8.18
CA VAL A 62 -9.85 -12.22 -8.08
C VAL A 62 -8.68 -11.29 -7.73
N THR A 63 -7.72 -11.79 -6.94
CA THR A 63 -6.59 -11.00 -6.41
C THR A 63 -5.85 -10.22 -7.49
N ASN A 64 -5.56 -10.82 -8.65
CA ASN A 64 -4.82 -10.14 -9.71
C ASN A 64 -5.56 -8.90 -10.22
N LYS A 65 -6.87 -9.01 -10.43
CA LYS A 65 -7.70 -7.90 -10.90
C LYS A 65 -7.82 -6.81 -9.83
N ILE A 66 -7.94 -7.18 -8.55
CA ILE A 66 -7.93 -6.22 -7.44
C ILE A 66 -6.62 -5.43 -7.44
N VAL A 67 -5.48 -6.12 -7.56
CA VAL A 67 -4.16 -5.49 -7.54
C VAL A 67 -3.96 -4.57 -8.75
N ASP A 68 -4.44 -4.94 -9.95
CA ASP A 68 -4.36 -4.09 -11.15
C ASP A 68 -5.11 -2.75 -10.97
N TYR A 69 -6.22 -2.74 -10.22
CA TYR A 69 -6.96 -1.52 -9.90
C TYR A 69 -6.30 -0.69 -8.79
N ILE A 70 -5.35 -1.25 -8.03
CA ILE A 70 -4.62 -0.54 -6.95
C ILE A 70 -3.31 0.07 -7.45
N ARG A 71 -2.58 -0.64 -8.33
CA ARG A 71 -1.26 -0.22 -8.85
C ARG A 71 -1.33 1.14 -9.56
N PRO A 72 -0.24 1.93 -9.58
CA PRO A 72 -0.17 3.15 -10.37
C PRO A 72 -0.49 2.86 -11.85
N GLY A 73 -1.40 3.64 -12.42
CA GLY A 73 -1.87 3.44 -13.79
C GLY A 73 -3.29 3.96 -14.02
N PRO A 74 -3.81 3.83 -15.25
CA PRO A 74 -5.11 4.37 -15.63
C PRO A 74 -6.26 3.77 -14.82
N TYR A 75 -6.19 2.48 -14.45
CA TYR A 75 -7.24 1.87 -13.64
C TYR A 75 -7.40 2.57 -12.30
N ARG A 76 -6.32 2.87 -11.59
CA ARG A 76 -6.39 3.57 -10.30
C ARG A 76 -7.02 4.96 -10.42
N LEU A 77 -6.63 5.74 -11.43
CA LEU A 77 -7.15 7.08 -11.65
C LEU A 77 -8.65 7.09 -12.00
N GLN A 78 -9.16 6.02 -12.61
CA GLN A 78 -10.56 5.95 -13.04
C GLN A 78 -11.57 5.83 -11.90
N TRP A 79 -11.25 5.10 -10.83
CA TRP A 79 -12.23 4.81 -9.76
C TRP A 79 -11.94 5.55 -8.45
N ASP A 80 -10.70 5.95 -8.20
CA ASP A 80 -10.35 6.64 -6.96
C ASP A 80 -10.81 8.10 -7.01
N SER A 81 -11.99 8.36 -6.45
CA SER A 81 -12.60 9.69 -6.39
C SER A 81 -11.74 10.77 -5.70
N LEU A 82 -10.75 10.37 -4.89
CA LEU A 82 -9.82 11.31 -4.23
C LEU A 82 -8.59 11.61 -5.10
N MET A 83 -8.36 10.83 -6.14
CA MET A 83 -7.22 11.00 -7.04
C MET A 83 -7.59 11.89 -8.22
N THR A 84 -7.02 13.09 -8.26
CA THR A 84 -7.29 14.08 -9.33
C THR A 84 -6.37 13.91 -10.53
N THR A 85 -5.12 13.49 -10.32
CA THR A 85 -4.10 13.31 -11.35
C THR A 85 -3.13 12.19 -10.95
N MET A 86 -2.55 11.51 -11.94
CA MET A 86 -1.49 10.51 -11.72
C MET A 86 -0.57 10.46 -12.93
N GLU A 87 0.74 10.37 -12.68
CA GLU A 87 1.77 10.24 -13.71
C GLU A 87 2.88 9.29 -13.21
N ILE A 88 3.32 8.38 -14.09
CA ILE A 88 4.48 7.51 -13.82
C ILE A 88 5.73 8.26 -14.26
N ILE A 89 6.58 8.63 -13.30
CA ILE A 89 7.78 9.43 -13.56
C ILE A 89 8.94 8.57 -14.10
N LYS A 90 9.05 7.33 -13.61
CA LYS A 90 10.15 6.42 -13.98
C LYS A 90 9.78 4.97 -13.70
N ASP A 91 10.04 4.12 -14.68
CA ASP A 91 10.04 2.66 -14.50
C ASP A 91 11.42 2.20 -14.03
N LEU A 92 11.46 1.47 -12.91
CA LEU A 92 12.68 1.01 -12.26
C LEU A 92 12.99 -0.47 -12.53
N GLU A 93 12.02 -1.22 -13.07
CA GLU A 93 12.22 -2.60 -13.50
C GLU A 93 12.88 -2.61 -14.89
N GLN A 94 14.02 -3.27 -15.01
CA GLN A 94 14.62 -3.51 -16.33
C GLN A 94 13.69 -4.41 -17.15
N PRO A 95 13.43 -4.12 -18.44
CA PRO A 95 12.76 -5.09 -19.29
C PRO A 95 13.61 -6.36 -19.36
N LEU A 96 13.00 -7.51 -19.07
CA LEU A 96 13.56 -8.83 -19.36
C LEU A 96 14.05 -8.80 -20.82
N GLN A 97 15.37 -8.78 -21.04
CA GLN A 97 15.93 -8.92 -22.38
C GLN A 97 15.51 -10.29 -22.90
N SER A 98 14.80 -10.28 -24.03
CA SER A 98 14.42 -11.46 -24.81
C SER A 98 15.62 -12.02 -25.58
#